data_AF-A0A7T3T3M8-F1
#
_entry.id   AF-A0A7T3T3M8-F1
#
_cell.length_a   1.000
_cell.length_b   1.000
_cell.length_c   1.000
_cell.angle_alpha   90.00
_cell.angle_beta   90.00
_cell.angle_gamma   90.00
#
_symmetry.space_group_name_H-M   'P 1'
#
loop_
_entity.id
_entity.type
_entity.pdbx_description
1 polymer ?
#
loop_
_entity_poly.entity_id
_entity_poly.type
_entity_poly.pdbx_seq_one_letter_code
_entity_poly.pdbx_strand_id
1 'polypeptide(L)' 'MCAKANVADIQAFLTAAKSLVSEGKYDFVPRRKNMQALASHGLSIIDAKEEILSLVVGDYY' A
#
# COMPACT_ATOMS: atom_id res chain seq x y z
N MET A 1 -21.70 13.27 -4.84
CA MET A 1 -21.60 11.87 -4.36
C MET A 1 -20.40 11.24 -5.03
N CYS A 2 -19.37 10.84 -4.28
CA CYS A 2 -18.22 10.13 -4.86
C CYS A 2 -18.68 8.75 -5.30
N ALA A 3 -18.48 8.41 -6.57
CA ALA A 3 -18.67 7.05 -7.06
C ALA A 3 -17.68 6.14 -6.32
N LYS A 4 -18.18 5.10 -5.64
CA LYS A 4 -17.33 4.06 -5.07
C LYS A 4 -16.66 3.30 -6.20
N ALA A 5 -15.36 3.06 -6.09
CA ALA A 5 -14.65 2.24 -7.06
C ALA A 5 -15.24 0.82 -7.07
N ASN A 6 -15.41 0.25 -8.26
CA ASN A 6 -15.93 -1.11 -8.36
C ASN A 6 -14.97 -2.10 -7.69
N VAL A 7 -15.51 -3.12 -7.04
CA VAL A 7 -14.74 -4.21 -6.40
C VAL A 7 -13.78 -4.86 -7.40
N ALA A 8 -14.22 -5.07 -8.64
CA ALA A 8 -13.37 -5.64 -9.68
C ALA A 8 -12.15 -4.75 -10.00
N ASP A 9 -12.34 -3.43 -10.02
CA ASP A 9 -11.25 -2.48 -10.30
C ASP A 9 -10.24 -2.44 -9.14
N ILE A 10 -10.72 -2.48 -7.90
CA ILE A 10 -9.88 -2.53 -6.70
C ILE A 10 -9.08 -3.84 -6.68
N GLN A 11 -9.72 -4.97 -6.96
CA GLN A 11 -9.05 -6.27 -7.01
C GLN A 11 -7.97 -6.30 -8.10
N ALA A 12 -8.27 -5.78 -9.29
CA ALA A 12 -7.30 -5.69 -10.39
C ALA A 12 -6.11 -4.81 -10.02
N PHE A 13 -6.39 -3.64 -9.44
CA PHE A 13 -5.36 -2.72 -8.95
C PHE A 13 -4.46 -3.37 -7.89
N LEU A 14 -5.05 -3.98 -6.85
CA LEU A 14 -4.30 -4.63 -5.77
C LEU A 14 -3.42 -5.76 -6.30
N THR A 15 -3.95 -6.58 -7.22
CA THR A 15 -3.19 -7.67 -7.85
C THR A 15 -1.94 -7.13 -8.57
N ALA A 16 -2.11 -6.10 -9.40
CA ALA A 16 -1.02 -5.49 -10.14
C ALA A 16 0.00 -4.81 -9.22
N ALA A 17 -0.47 -4.02 -8.25
CA ALA A 17 0.39 -3.31 -7.31
C ALA A 17 1.24 -4.28 -6.48
N LYS A 18 0.64 -5.35 -5.94
CA LYS A 18 1.36 -6.36 -5.15
C LYS A 18 2.41 -7.10 -5.97
N SER A 19 2.12 -7.42 -7.24
CA SER A 19 3.10 -8.02 -8.15
C SER A 19 4.30 -7.09 -8.36
N LEU A 20 4.07 -5.81 -8.67
CA LEU A 20 5.14 -4.83 -8.84
C LEU A 20 5.99 -4.65 -7.58
N VAL A 21 5.36 -4.56 -6.41
CA VAL A 21 6.06 -4.43 -5.12
C VAL A 21 6.89 -5.68 -4.79
N SER A 22 6.38 -6.86 -5.11
CA SER A 22 7.08 -8.14 -4.90
C SER A 22 8.29 -8.28 -5.83
N GLU A 23 8.19 -7.79 -7.06
CA GLU A 23 9.28 -7.77 -8.05
C GLU A 23 10.29 -6.64 -7.80
N GLY A 24 10.07 -5.78 -6.79
CA GLY A 24 10.93 -4.63 -6.52
C GLY A 24 10.77 -3.49 -7.54
N LYS A 25 9.72 -3.52 -8.38
CA LYS A 25 9.41 -2.49 -9.37
C LYS A 25 8.62 -1.34 -8.76
N TYR A 26 9.18 -0.71 -7.74
CA TYR A 26 8.60 0.45 -7.08
C TYR A 26 9.69 1.34 -6.51
N ASP A 27 9.42 2.65 -6.47
CA ASP A 27 10.30 3.61 -5.82
C ASP A 27 9.70 4.02 -4.47
N PHE A 28 10.43 3.74 -3.40
CA PHE A 28 10.13 4.36 -2.12
C PHE A 28 10.73 5.76 -2.08
N VAL A 29 9.89 6.78 -2.08
CA VAL A 29 10.32 8.18 -1.94
C VAL A 29 10.34 8.55 -0.46
N PRO A 30 11.52 8.65 0.20
CA PRO A 30 11.61 8.93 1.61
C PRO A 30 11.22 10.38 1.89
N ARG A 31 9.94 10.58 2.24
CA ARG A 31 9.48 11.86 2.76
C ARG A 31 9.66 11.86 4.27
N ARG A 32 10.31 12.90 4.80
CA ARG A 32 10.59 13.05 6.25
C ARG A 32 9.36 12.75 7.12
N LYS A 33 8.18 13.24 6.71
CA LYS A 33 6.91 12.99 7.42
C LYS A 33 6.53 11.51 7.48
N ASN A 34 6.72 10.76 6.39
CA ASN A 34 6.38 9.34 6.33
C ASN A 34 7.32 8.53 7.24
N MET A 35 8.61 8.83 7.20
CA MET A 35 9.60 8.17 8.05
C MET A 35 9.37 8.47 9.54
N GLN A 36 9.02 9.71 9.88
CA GLN A 36 8.68 10.09 11.25
C GLN A 36 7.40 9.41 11.74
N ALA A 37 6.38 9.29 10.89
CA ALA A 37 5.14 8.61 11.22
C ALA A 37 5.39 7.12 11.52
N LEU A 38 6.10 6.41 10.63
CA LEU A 38 6.47 5.01 10.85
C LEU A 38 7.25 4.84 12.16
N ALA A 39 8.29 5.65 12.38
CA ALA A 39 9.10 5.60 13.60
C ALA A 39 8.27 5.87 14.87
N SER A 40 7.28 6.77 14.83
CA SER A 40 6.39 7.05 15.97
C SER A 40 5.53 5.86 16.38
N HIS A 41 5.32 4.91 15.46
CA HIS A 41 4.62 3.65 15.69
C HIS A 41 5.57 2.45 15.86
N GLY A 42 6.89 2.68 15.90
CA GLY A 42 7.89 1.59 15.96
C GLY A 42 7.99 0.77 14.68
N LEU A 43 7.53 1.29 13.55
CA LEU A 43 7.50 0.62 12.25
C LEU A 43 8.68 1.06 11.38
N SER A 44 9.12 0.13 10.54
CA SER A 44 10.10 0.31 9.49
C SER A 44 9.44 0.40 8.11
N ILE A 45 10.25 0.65 7.08
CA ILE A 45 9.79 0.60 5.68
C ILE A 45 9.41 -0.83 5.28
N ILE A 46 10.05 -1.84 5.88
CA ILE A 46 9.73 -3.25 5.61
C ILE A 46 8.32 -3.56 6.10
N ASP A 47 7.98 -3.13 7.31
CA ASP A 47 6.62 -3.31 7.86
C ASP A 47 5.57 -2.61 6.99
N ALA A 48 5.86 -1.40 6.50
CA ALA A 48 4.98 -0.70 5.57
C ALA A 48 4.80 -1.45 4.24
N LYS A 49 5.85 -2.10 3.74
CA LYS A 49 5.78 -2.95 2.54
C LYS A 49 4.92 -4.18 2.79
N GLU A 50 5.09 -4.84 3.93
CA GLU A 50 4.28 -6.01 4.31
C GLU A 50 2.80 -5.64 4.44
N GLU A 51 2.49 -4.47 5.00
CA GLU A 51 1.13 -3.96 5.06
C GLU A 51 0.52 -3.70 3.67
N ILE A 52 1.28 -3.12 2.74
CA ILE A 52 0.81 -2.96 1.35
C ILE A 52 0.52 -4.32 0.70
N LEU A 53 1.33 -5.34 1.01
CA LEU A 53 1.13 -6.70 0.52
C LEU A 53 -0.04 -7.42 1.20
N SER A 54 -0.46 -6.99 2.39
CA SER A 54 -1.61 -7.56 3.12
C SER A 54 -2.95 -7.05 2.59
N LEU A 55 -3.00 -5.81 2.06
CA LEU A 55 -4.24 -5.12 1.63
C LEU A 55 -5.20 -5.97 0.80
N VAL A 56 -6.46 -6.07 1.22
CA VAL A 56 -7.55 -6.72 0.49
C VAL A 56 -8.61 -5.68 0.07
N VAL A 57 -9.55 -6.10 -0.77
CA VAL A 57 -10.67 -5.23 -1.21
C VAL A 57 -11.44 -4.65 -0.02
N GLY A 58 -11.54 -5.40 1.09
CA GLY A 58 -12.22 -4.97 2.31
C GLY A 58 -11.57 -3.76 2.98
N ASP A 59 -10.29 -3.49 2.75
CA ASP A 59 -9.58 -2.37 3.40
C ASP A 59 -9.84 -1.02 2.70
N TYR A 60 -10.50 -1.04 1.54
CA TYR A 60 -10.84 0.17 0.79
C TYR A 60 -12.19 0.80 1.21
N TYR A 61 -12.93 0.19 2.17
CA TYR A 61 -14.26 0.62 2.60
C TYR A 61 -14.55 0.46 4.10
#